data_AF-A0A920SR80-F1
#
_entry.id   AF-A0A920SR80-F1
#
_cell.length_a   1.000
_cell.length_b   1.000
_cell.length_c   1.000
_cell.angle_alpha   90.00
_cell.angle_beta   90.00
_cell.angle_gamma   90.00
#
_symmetry.space_group_name_H-M   'P 1'
#
loop_
_entity.id
_entity.type
_entity.pdbx_description
1 polymer ?
#
loop_
_entity_poly.entity_id
_entity_poly.type
_entity_poly.pdbx_seq_one_letter_code
_entity_poly.pdbx_strand_id
1 'polypeptide(L)'
;MNNNPDNPIINVRSFGENPEDVADLGAAFVRGVQGHGAIATGKNFPGHGDTETDSHLGLPVIPHSRARMDSVEISHSGMRSKLAWGLL
;
A
#
# COMPACT_ATOMS: atom_id res chain seq x y z
N MET A 1 0.91 -3.98 -1.49
CA MET A 1 1.92 -5.03 -1.27
C MET A 1 1.22 -6.26 -0.74
N ASN A 2 1.40 -7.39 -1.40
CA ASN A 2 0.91 -8.70 -0.95
C ASN A 2 2.08 -9.68 -1.00
N ASN A 3 2.98 -9.58 -0.04
CA ASN A 3 4.22 -10.35 0.02
C ASN A 3 4.16 -11.49 1.06
N ASN A 4 2.99 -11.70 1.68
CA ASN A 4 2.68 -12.88 2.47
C ASN A 4 1.54 -13.66 1.78
N PRO A 5 1.80 -14.89 1.28
CA PRO A 5 0.79 -15.69 0.58
C PRO A 5 -0.35 -16.15 1.51
N ASP A 6 -0.11 -16.20 2.83
CA ASP A 6 -1.09 -16.60 3.84
C ASP A 6 -1.98 -15.44 4.31
N ASN A 7 -1.83 -14.24 3.72
CA ASN A 7 -2.67 -13.10 4.01
C ASN A 7 -4.12 -13.32 3.51
N PRO A 8 -5.10 -13.42 4.41
CA PRO A 8 -6.46 -13.79 4.04
C PRO A 8 -7.26 -12.63 3.43
N ILE A 9 -6.81 -11.37 3.61
CA ILE A 9 -7.64 -10.18 3.40
C ILE A 9 -7.15 -9.22 2.32
N ILE A 10 -5.84 -9.10 2.09
CA ILE A 10 -5.30 -8.29 0.99
C ILE A 10 -5.32 -9.10 -0.30
N ASN A 11 -4.47 -10.13 -0.43
CA ASN A 11 -4.46 -11.04 -1.58
C ASN A 11 -4.63 -10.27 -2.92
N VAL A 12 -5.64 -10.62 -3.73
CA VAL A 12 -6.00 -9.99 -5.02
C VAL A 12 -6.38 -8.50 -4.96
N ARG A 13 -6.50 -7.91 -3.77
CA ARG A 13 -6.79 -6.46 -3.59
C ARG A 13 -5.52 -5.61 -3.60
N SER A 14 -4.34 -6.22 -3.58
CA SER A 14 -3.08 -5.55 -3.87
C SER A 14 -2.83 -5.52 -5.37
N PHE A 15 -2.16 -4.48 -5.85
CA PHE A 15 -1.64 -4.44 -7.23
C PHE A 15 -0.50 -5.43 -7.51
N GLY A 16 0.05 -6.05 -6.47
CA GLY A 16 1.11 -7.06 -6.59
C GLY A 16 1.93 -7.27 -5.31
N GLU A 17 3.03 -7.99 -5.48
CA GLU A 17 4.01 -8.36 -4.44
C GLU A 17 5.31 -7.56 -4.52
N ASN A 18 5.59 -6.91 -5.65
CA ASN A 18 6.76 -6.06 -5.87
C ASN A 18 6.49 -4.60 -5.44
N PRO A 19 7.35 -3.96 -4.62
CA PRO A 19 7.15 -2.59 -4.16
C PRO A 19 7.01 -1.57 -5.28
N GLU A 20 7.83 -1.68 -6.32
CA GLU A 20 7.86 -0.71 -7.41
C GLU A 20 6.59 -0.79 -8.28
N ASP A 21 6.15 -2.01 -8.61
CA ASP A 21 4.93 -2.24 -9.38
C ASP A 21 3.69 -1.71 -8.64
N VAL A 22 3.61 -1.96 -7.33
CA VAL A 22 2.53 -1.44 -6.49
C VAL A 22 2.56 0.08 -6.41
N ALA A 23 3.75 0.70 -6.34
CA ALA A 23 3.91 2.15 -6.34
C ALA A 23 3.40 2.76 -7.66
N ASP A 24 3.81 2.19 -8.79
CA ASP A 24 3.51 2.74 -10.11
C ASP A 24 2.04 2.57 -10.50
N LEU A 25 1.47 1.38 -10.27
CA LEU A 25 0.06 1.12 -10.51
C LEU A 25 -0.82 1.90 -9.54
N GLY A 26 -0.44 1.97 -8.26
CA GLY A 26 -1.13 2.78 -7.26
C GLY A 26 -1.14 4.27 -7.62
N ALA A 27 0.00 4.81 -8.05
CA ALA A 27 0.08 6.21 -8.50
C ALA A 27 -0.72 6.46 -9.78
N ALA A 28 -0.74 5.51 -10.74
CA ALA A 28 -1.56 5.61 -11.93
C ALA A 28 -3.06 5.61 -11.60
N PHE A 29 -3.49 4.74 -10.70
CA PHE A 29 -4.87 4.70 -10.21
C PHE A 29 -5.27 6.02 -9.55
N VAL A 30 -4.43 6.56 -8.65
CA VAL A 30 -4.71 7.85 -7.99
C VAL A 30 -4.82 8.98 -8.99
N ARG A 31 -3.90 9.07 -9.98
CA ARG A 31 -3.99 10.07 -11.05
C ARG A 31 -5.29 9.94 -11.85
N GLY A 32 -5.73 8.71 -12.14
CA GLY A 32 -7.00 8.46 -12.82
C GLY A 32 -8.20 8.95 -12.01
N VAL A 33 -8.26 8.59 -10.73
CA VAL A 33 -9.35 9.00 -9.82
C VAL A 33 -9.41 10.53 -9.67
N GLN A 34 -8.28 11.16 -9.37
CA GLN A 34 -8.20 12.62 -9.17
C GLN A 34 -8.42 13.40 -10.46
N GLY A 35 -7.98 12.88 -11.61
CA GLY A 35 -8.23 13.47 -12.93
C GLY A 35 -9.71 13.53 -13.31
N HIS A 36 -10.58 12.76 -12.64
CA HIS A 36 -12.03 12.78 -12.82
C HIS A 36 -12.78 13.45 -11.66
N GLY A 37 -12.08 14.25 -10.84
CA GLY A 37 -12.69 15.06 -9.79
C GLY A 37 -13.05 14.29 -8.51
N ALA A 38 -12.60 13.03 -8.37
CA ALA A 38 -12.82 12.23 -7.16
C ALA A 38 -11.59 12.23 -6.25
N ILE A 39 -11.81 12.01 -4.95
CA ILE A 39 -10.73 11.90 -3.96
C ILE A 39 -10.24 10.45 -3.92
N ALA A 40 -8.94 10.25 -4.08
CA ALA A 40 -8.29 8.95 -3.92
C ALA A 40 -7.72 8.80 -2.50
N THR A 41 -7.81 7.60 -1.93
CA THR A 41 -7.34 7.30 -0.57
C THR A 41 -6.32 6.16 -0.60
N GLY A 42 -5.09 6.45 -0.14
CA GLY A 42 -4.08 5.44 0.10
C GLY A 42 -4.44 4.59 1.32
N LYS A 43 -4.49 3.27 1.14
CA LYS A 43 -4.80 2.30 2.19
C LYS A 43 -4.03 1.00 1.97
N ASN A 44 -3.71 0.24 3.01
CA ASN A 44 -4.03 0.43 4.43
C ASN A 44 -2.77 0.84 5.17
N PHE A 45 -2.53 2.14 5.39
CA PHE A 45 -1.32 2.62 6.05
C PHE A 45 -1.17 2.02 7.47
N PRO A 46 0.05 1.63 7.92
CA PRO A 46 1.35 1.75 7.22
C PRO A 46 1.66 0.60 6.26
N GLY A 47 0.74 -0.34 6.07
CA GLY A 47 0.89 -1.55 5.29
C GLY A 47 0.08 -2.68 5.94
N HIS A 48 -0.54 -3.55 5.14
CA HIS A 48 -1.32 -4.69 5.63
C HIS A 48 -1.07 -5.95 4.82
N GLY A 49 -0.03 -5.93 3.98
CA GLY A 49 0.32 -7.01 3.07
C GLY A 49 0.97 -8.21 3.74
N ASP A 50 1.67 -7.96 4.85
CA ASP A 50 2.50 -8.94 5.54
C ASP A 50 1.92 -9.27 6.92
N THR A 51 0.71 -9.83 6.92
CA THR A 51 0.00 -10.32 8.11
C THR A 51 -0.90 -11.49 7.72
N GLU A 52 -0.98 -12.49 8.60
CA GLU A 52 -1.90 -13.64 8.49
C GLU A 52 -3.24 -13.38 9.21
N THR A 53 -3.31 -12.28 9.98
CA THR A 53 -4.51 -11.90 10.73
C THR A 53 -5.38 -10.98 9.91
N ASP A 54 -6.64 -11.37 9.71
CA ASP A 54 -7.67 -10.46 9.23
C ASP A 54 -8.02 -9.43 10.32
N SER A 55 -7.80 -8.14 10.01
CA SER A 55 -8.17 -7.03 10.90
C SER A 55 -9.64 -6.97 11.33
N HIS A 56 -10.56 -7.64 10.62
CA HIS A 56 -11.96 -7.71 11.03
C HIS A 56 -12.17 -8.67 12.21
N LEU A 57 -11.24 -9.60 12.43
CA LEU A 57 -11.36 -10.70 13.39
C LEU A 57 -10.37 -10.58 14.55
N GLY A 58 -9.28 -9.83 14.37
CA GLY A 58 -8.26 -9.64 15.39
C GLY A 58 -7.35 -8.45 15.10
N LEU A 59 -6.43 -8.16 16.02
CA LEU A 59 -5.45 -7.09 15.84
C LEU A 59 -4.21 -7.64 15.13
N PRO A 60 -3.94 -7.24 13.87
CA PRO A 60 -2.76 -7.69 13.15
C PRO A 60 -1.51 -7.00 13.69
N VAL A 61 -0.41 -7.76 13.72
CA VAL A 61 0.91 -7.28 14.12
C VAL A 61 1.88 -7.53 12.99
N ILE A 62 2.61 -6.50 12.58
CA ILE A 62 3.68 -6.59 11.59
C ILE A 62 5.01 -6.39 12.34
N PRO A 63 5.72 -7.48 12.69
CA PRO A 63 6.86 -7.42 13.62
C PRO A 63 8.17 -7.04 12.92
N HIS A 64 8.13 -6.08 12.00
CA HIS A 64 9.29 -5.67 11.22
C HIS A 64 9.96 -4.41 11.77
N SER A 65 11.28 -4.32 11.57
CA SER A 65 12.03 -3.12 11.92
C SER A 65 11.55 -1.92 11.10
N ARG A 66 11.76 -0.71 11.62
CA ARG A 66 11.45 0.52 10.87
C ARG A 66 12.16 0.57 9.52
N ALA A 67 13.42 0.13 9.46
CA ALA A 67 14.19 0.09 8.21
C ALA A 67 13.57 -0.86 7.18
N ARG A 68 13.10 -2.05 7.63
CA ARG A 68 12.37 -3.00 6.78
C ARG A 68 11.08 -2.34 6.28
N MET A 69 10.29 -1.76 7.18
CA MET A 69 9.04 -1.05 6.82
C MET A 69 9.29 0.07 5.79
N ASP A 70 10.34 0.85 6.00
CA ASP A 70 10.78 1.93 5.12
C ASP A 70 11.33 1.46 3.77
N SER A 71 11.60 0.16 3.58
CA SER A 71 12.12 -0.40 2.33
C SER A 71 11.05 -1.06 1.45
N VAL A 72 9.86 -1.37 2.00
CA VAL A 72 8.84 -2.17 1.30
C VAL A 72 7.42 -1.67 1.53
N GLU A 73 6.94 -1.48 2.76
CA GLU A 73 5.56 -1.01 3.01
C GLU A 73 5.43 0.51 2.89
N ILE A 74 6.45 1.24 3.33
CA ILE A 74 6.45 2.70 3.38
C ILE A 74 7.31 3.27 2.24
N SER A 75 8.32 2.52 1.78
CA SER A 75 9.14 2.89 0.62
C SER A 75 8.27 2.96 -0.61
N HIS A 76 7.85 4.15 -0.94
CA HIS A 76 7.40 4.41 -2.29
C HIS A 76 8.04 5.74 -2.66
N SER A 77 9.33 5.68 -3.00
CA SER A 77 10.07 6.75 -3.68
C SER A 77 9.23 7.35 -4.82
N GLY A 78 8.41 6.53 -5.48
CA GLY A 78 7.35 6.94 -6.41
C GLY A 78 6.10 7.53 -5.75
N MET A 79 5.45 6.89 -4.78
CA MET A 79 4.13 7.35 -4.28
C MET A 79 4.21 8.60 -3.39
N ARG A 80 5.24 8.73 -2.53
CA ARG A 80 5.45 9.94 -1.70
C ARG A 80 5.78 11.17 -2.56
N SER A 81 6.59 11.01 -3.60
CA SER A 81 6.93 12.11 -4.51
C SER A 81 5.81 12.40 -5.50
N LYS A 82 5.10 11.40 -6.02
CA LYS A 82 4.05 11.55 -7.06
C LYS A 82 2.68 11.97 -6.48
N LEU A 83 2.41 11.76 -5.19
CA LEU A 83 1.18 12.23 -4.52
C LEU A 83 1.33 13.59 -3.82
N ALA A 84 2.55 13.98 -3.44
CA ALA A 84 2.79 15.23 -2.69
C ALA A 84 2.58 16.51 -3.52
N TRP A 85 2.45 16.43 -4.85
CA TRP A 85 2.29 17.61 -5.73
C TRP A 85 0.83 17.93 -6.10
N GLY A 86 -0.17 17.33 -5.46
CA GLY A 86 -1.59 17.52 -5.84
C GLY A 86 -2.55 17.95 -4.74
N LEU A 87 -2.15 17.93 -3.46
CA LEU A 87 -3.04 18.21 -2.33
C LEU A 87 -2.27 18.82 -1.14
N LEU A 88 -1.76 20.04 -1.32
CA LEU A 88 -1.61 21.09 -0.30
C LEU A 88 -1.64 22.45 -1.00
#